data_AF-A0A9E0U7Y8-F1
#
_entry.id   AF-A0A9E0U7Y8-F1
#
_cell.length_a   1.000
_cell.length_b   1.000
_cell.length_c   1.000
_cell.angle_alpha   90.00
_cell.angle_beta   90.00
_cell.angle_gamma   90.00
#
_symmetry.space_group_name_H-M   'P 1'
#
loop_
_entity.id
_entity.type
_entity.pdbx_description
1 polymer ?
#
loop_
_entity_poly.entity_id
_entity_poly.type
_entity_poly.pdbx_seq_one_letter_code
_entity_poly.pdbx_strand_id
1 'polypeptide(L)'
;MNKTKPSRLVHFGIVSTLTCLITACADKPPGCADPDTTRVAQSLLVKEVEKYVSEIKADDDKDPEGLIPAYLSSLKVELNNIVSDGYDSKTKNQSCKAKVTIGTLGGVQFGKDIAYSTQVTKDKKLGFVLEIKAVPSIVEAVNKSMKNYYIANRYVGVWKGDYVCDQVYNDADAGPNSAFAILVSVVVKPGGEMLLERRGEGGGSERLTGAISIEKRKASGFLSGNGVNPLDHWSTFFIGVFQGEKFVADGNQVFLRLRRTSDGGEVMEKTKQGRICTLKLQREKR
;
A
#
# COMPACT_ATOMS: atom_id res chain seq x y z
N MET A 1 -8.47 -5.22 -44.28
CA MET A 1 -6.99 -5.22 -44.27
C MET A 1 -6.51 -4.05 -43.41
N ASN A 2 -6.27 -4.28 -42.12
CA ASN A 2 -5.87 -3.23 -41.18
C ASN A 2 -4.34 -3.11 -41.13
N LYS A 3 -3.80 -1.96 -41.56
CA LYS A 3 -2.38 -1.63 -41.50
C LYS A 3 -2.01 -1.23 -40.07
N THR A 4 -1.26 -2.10 -39.38
CA THR A 4 -0.59 -1.81 -38.11
C THR A 4 0.56 -0.84 -38.32
N LYS A 5 0.54 0.29 -37.61
CA LYS A 5 1.66 1.26 -37.54
C LYS A 5 2.72 0.76 -36.54
N PRO A 6 4.02 0.90 -36.83
CA PRO A 6 5.08 0.56 -35.89
C PRO A 6 5.22 1.65 -34.80
N SER A 7 5.07 1.25 -33.54
CA SER A 7 5.45 2.06 -32.37
C SER A 7 6.98 2.17 -32.31
N ARG A 8 7.49 3.41 -32.41
CA ARG A 8 8.89 3.71 -32.18
C ARG A 8 9.16 3.78 -30.68
N LEU A 9 9.94 2.84 -30.18
CA LEU A 9 10.53 2.82 -28.85
C LEU A 9 11.63 3.90 -28.83
N VAL A 10 11.40 5.03 -28.16
CA VAL A 10 12.41 6.09 -28.01
C VAL A 10 13.08 5.91 -26.65
N HIS A 11 14.31 5.38 -26.66
CA HIS A 11 15.19 5.38 -25.49
C HIS A 11 15.77 6.78 -25.30
N PHE A 12 15.24 7.56 -24.35
CA PHE A 12 15.90 8.74 -23.82
C PHE A 12 16.56 8.39 -22.48
N GLY A 13 17.83 8.00 -22.54
CA GLY A 13 18.70 7.98 -21.36
C GLY A 13 19.08 9.42 -20.99
N ILE A 14 18.43 9.99 -19.99
CA ILE A 14 18.76 11.31 -19.45
C ILE A 14 19.58 11.08 -18.18
N VAL A 15 20.88 11.33 -18.28
CA VAL A 15 21.86 11.34 -17.19
C VAL A 15 21.64 12.63 -16.39
N SER A 16 21.04 12.53 -15.20
CA SER A 16 20.78 13.69 -14.33
C SER A 16 22.01 13.99 -13.47
N THR A 17 22.67 15.11 -13.72
CA THR A 17 23.98 15.46 -13.16
C THR A 17 23.85 16.59 -12.14
N LEU A 18 24.23 16.34 -10.88
CA LEU A 18 24.19 17.30 -9.77
C LEU A 18 25.61 17.81 -9.47
N THR A 19 25.77 19.13 -9.36
CA THR A 19 27.05 19.85 -9.37
C THR A 19 27.56 20.16 -7.95
N CYS A 20 28.78 19.71 -7.61
CA CYS A 20 29.51 20.19 -6.44
C CYS A 20 30.89 20.72 -6.87
N LEU A 21 31.18 21.97 -6.51
CA LEU A 21 32.43 22.68 -6.82
C LEU A 21 33.41 22.55 -5.64
N ILE A 22 34.52 21.86 -5.85
CA ILE A 22 35.70 21.91 -4.97
C ILE A 22 36.92 22.22 -5.83
N THR A 23 37.78 23.07 -5.28
CA THR A 23 38.91 23.72 -5.93
C THR A 23 40.03 22.76 -6.35
N ALA A 24 40.36 22.86 -7.64
CA ALA A 24 41.48 22.33 -8.42
C ALA A 24 42.79 21.94 -7.68
N CYS A 25 43.11 20.63 -7.71
CA CYS A 25 44.45 20.05 -8.01
C CYS A 25 44.44 18.50 -8.13
N ALA A 26 43.31 17.87 -8.47
CA ALA A 26 43.24 16.41 -8.57
C ALA A 26 42.96 15.95 -10.01
N ASP A 27 43.97 15.38 -10.67
CA ASP A 27 43.81 14.65 -11.94
C ASP A 27 43.04 13.32 -11.77
N LYS A 28 42.83 12.88 -10.52
CA LYS A 28 42.12 11.67 -10.14
C LYS A 28 40.72 12.01 -9.60
N PRO A 29 39.70 11.19 -9.89
CA PRO A 29 38.38 11.37 -9.30
C PRO A 29 38.43 11.17 -7.77
N PRO A 30 37.42 11.64 -7.02
CA PRO A 30 37.34 11.39 -5.59
C PRO A 30 37.36 9.89 -5.28
N GLY A 31 37.93 9.53 -4.13
CA GLY A 31 38.04 8.15 -3.69
C GLY A 31 36.67 7.50 -3.45
N CYS A 32 36.65 6.17 -3.38
CA CYS A 32 35.41 5.40 -3.17
C CYS A 32 34.68 5.78 -1.88
N ALA A 33 35.41 5.93 -0.77
CA ALA A 33 34.85 6.30 0.53
C ALA A 33 34.83 7.81 0.78
N ASP A 34 35.08 8.62 -0.25
CA ASP A 34 35.03 10.07 -0.13
C ASP A 34 33.61 10.54 0.26
N PRO A 35 33.46 11.49 1.20
CA PRO A 35 32.15 11.99 1.62
C PRO A 35 31.29 12.52 0.46
N ASP A 36 31.90 13.13 -0.55
CA ASP A 36 31.17 13.62 -1.71
C ASP A 36 30.74 12.48 -2.65
N THR A 37 31.60 11.48 -2.85
CA THR A 37 31.23 10.25 -3.59
C THR A 37 30.04 9.56 -2.96
N THR A 38 30.07 9.37 -1.63
CA THR A 38 28.99 8.69 -0.91
C THR A 38 27.68 9.48 -0.95
N ARG A 39 27.73 10.80 -0.74
CA ARG A 39 26.58 11.69 -0.84
C ARG A 39 25.96 11.69 -2.25
N VAL A 40 26.80 11.73 -3.30
CA VAL A 40 26.33 11.66 -4.69
C VAL A 40 25.68 10.30 -4.97
N ALA A 41 26.28 9.20 -4.51
CA ALA A 41 25.70 7.86 -4.67
C ALA A 41 24.33 7.73 -4.00
N GLN A 42 24.19 8.22 -2.77
CA GLN A 42 22.92 8.24 -2.04
C GLN A 42 21.86 9.05 -2.79
N SER A 43 22.20 10.28 -3.21
CA SER A 43 21.28 11.15 -3.95
C SER A 43 20.85 10.55 -5.28
N LEU A 44 21.77 9.93 -6.02
CA LEU A 44 21.46 9.26 -7.29
C LEU A 44 20.45 8.13 -7.09
N LEU A 45 20.65 7.28 -6.08
CA LEU A 45 19.74 6.19 -5.78
C LEU A 45 18.34 6.69 -5.42
N VAL A 46 18.24 7.71 -4.57
CA VAL A 46 16.93 8.31 -4.21
C VAL A 46 16.25 8.90 -5.44
N LYS A 47 16.96 9.67 -6.27
CA LYS A 47 16.40 10.28 -7.49
C LYS A 47 15.89 9.26 -8.49
N GLU A 48 16.61 8.16 -8.70
CA GLU A 48 16.18 7.10 -9.62
C GLU A 48 14.92 6.39 -9.10
N VAL A 49 14.83 6.17 -7.79
CA VAL A 49 13.60 5.68 -7.16
C VAL A 49 12.46 6.67 -7.35
N GLU A 50 12.66 7.95 -7.06
CA GLU A 50 11.65 8.99 -7.21
C GLU A 50 11.14 9.11 -8.64
N LYS A 51 12.05 9.10 -9.62
CA LYS A 51 11.72 9.11 -11.05
C LYS A 51 10.83 7.94 -11.42
N TYR A 52 11.24 6.72 -11.08
CA TYR A 52 10.49 5.51 -11.38
C TYR A 52 9.11 5.50 -10.71
N VAL A 53 9.02 6.00 -9.48
CA VAL A 53 7.75 6.08 -8.73
C VAL A 53 6.85 7.19 -9.26
N SER A 54 7.41 8.31 -9.73
CA SER A 54 6.62 9.43 -10.27
C SER A 54 5.79 9.04 -11.49
N GLU A 55 6.24 8.07 -12.28
CA GLU A 55 5.49 7.49 -13.39
C GLU A 55 4.23 6.72 -12.91
N ILE A 56 4.20 6.29 -11.65
CA ILE A 56 3.04 5.67 -10.99
C ILE A 56 2.11 6.73 -10.37
N LYS A 57 2.67 7.88 -9.98
CA LYS A 57 1.99 8.99 -9.28
C LYS A 57 1.09 9.89 -10.14
N ALA A 58 0.99 9.67 -11.45
CA ALA A 58 0.35 10.62 -12.38
C ALA A 58 -1.18 10.79 -12.24
N ASP A 59 -1.74 10.60 -11.05
CA ASP A 59 -3.14 10.83 -10.71
C ASP A 59 -3.18 11.19 -9.21
N ASP A 60 -3.14 12.48 -8.87
CA ASP A 60 -3.16 12.95 -7.47
C ASP A 60 -4.44 12.48 -6.74
N ASP A 61 -5.52 12.20 -7.48
CA ASP A 61 -6.73 11.54 -6.99
C ASP A 61 -6.47 10.15 -6.36
N LYS A 62 -5.32 9.53 -6.66
CA LYS A 62 -4.93 8.22 -6.11
C LYS A 62 -4.26 8.34 -4.74
N ASP A 63 -3.61 9.43 -4.37
CA ASP A 63 -2.87 9.54 -3.09
C ASP A 63 -3.26 10.77 -2.25
N PRO A 64 -4.53 10.88 -1.83
CA PRO A 64 -5.02 12.06 -1.09
C PRO A 64 -4.33 12.28 0.26
N GLU A 65 -3.69 11.25 0.83
CA GLU A 65 -2.99 11.33 2.11
C GLU A 65 -1.48 11.57 1.96
N GLY A 66 -0.98 11.69 0.73
CA GLY A 66 0.45 11.87 0.48
C GLY A 66 1.32 10.73 1.01
N LEU A 67 0.81 9.49 1.01
CA LEU A 67 1.53 8.31 1.50
C LEU A 67 2.78 8.03 0.68
N ILE A 68 2.73 8.23 -0.64
CA ILE A 68 3.88 8.00 -1.53
C ILE A 68 4.96 9.06 -1.31
N PRO A 69 4.67 10.39 -1.35
CA PRO A 69 5.64 11.40 -0.93
C PRO A 69 6.24 11.15 0.45
N ALA A 70 5.41 10.82 1.46
CA ALA A 70 5.88 10.51 2.80
C ALA A 70 6.85 9.31 2.80
N TYR A 71 6.50 8.23 2.10
CA TYR A 71 7.37 7.07 1.96
C TYR A 71 8.72 7.42 1.30
N LEU A 72 8.72 8.17 0.19
CA LEU A 72 9.95 8.55 -0.50
C LEU A 72 10.85 9.45 0.36
N SER A 73 10.25 10.42 1.06
CA SER A 73 10.99 11.31 1.98
C SER A 73 11.61 10.58 3.17
N SER A 74 11.12 9.38 3.51
CA SER A 74 11.61 8.57 4.61
C SER A 74 12.80 7.66 4.25
N LEU A 75 13.15 7.56 2.96
CA LEU A 75 14.19 6.66 2.50
C LEU A 75 15.54 7.06 3.10
N LYS A 76 16.15 6.14 3.84
CA LYS A 76 17.50 6.31 4.40
C LYS A 76 18.45 5.40 3.64
N VAL A 77 19.33 5.99 2.83
CA VAL A 77 20.32 5.24 2.04
C VAL A 77 21.68 5.34 2.72
N GLU A 78 22.30 4.21 2.99
CA GLU A 78 23.62 4.11 3.62
C GLU A 78 24.54 3.28 2.72
N LEU A 79 25.80 3.71 2.57
CA LEU A 79 26.85 2.93 1.93
C LEU A 79 27.82 2.46 3.02
N ASN A 80 27.93 1.14 3.17
CA ASN A 80 28.81 0.48 4.12
C ASN A 80 29.84 -0.39 3.38
N ASN A 81 30.89 -0.80 4.08
CA ASN A 81 31.92 -1.70 3.55
C ASN A 81 32.48 -1.25 2.19
N ILE A 82 32.83 0.03 2.09
CA ILE A 82 33.33 0.61 0.85
C ILE A 82 34.76 0.13 0.60
N VAL A 83 34.98 -0.53 -0.53
CA VAL A 83 36.28 -1.06 -0.95
C VAL A 83 36.63 -0.52 -2.33
N SER A 84 37.88 -0.13 -2.51
CA SER A 84 38.43 0.25 -3.81
C SER A 84 39.01 -0.98 -4.52
N ASP A 85 38.59 -1.23 -5.76
CA ASP A 85 39.20 -2.22 -6.65
C ASP A 85 40.38 -1.65 -7.46
N GLY A 86 40.65 -0.34 -7.33
CA GLY A 86 41.80 0.34 -7.92
C GLY A 86 41.43 1.45 -8.91
N TYR A 87 42.47 2.18 -9.33
CA TYR A 87 42.39 3.26 -10.31
C TYR A 87 42.97 2.80 -11.65
N ASP A 88 42.20 2.92 -12.72
CA ASP A 88 42.70 2.76 -14.08
C ASP A 88 43.09 4.13 -14.66
N SER A 89 44.40 4.33 -14.85
CA SER A 89 44.95 5.58 -15.38
C SER A 89 44.63 5.83 -16.85
N LYS A 90 44.34 4.78 -17.63
CA LYS A 90 44.01 4.90 -19.07
C LYS A 90 42.58 5.41 -19.25
N THR A 91 41.64 4.83 -18.50
CA THR A 91 40.21 5.21 -18.55
C THR A 91 39.85 6.33 -17.57
N LYS A 92 40.79 6.70 -16.69
CA LYS A 92 40.62 7.66 -15.59
C LYS A 92 39.44 7.30 -14.69
N ASN A 93 39.28 6.01 -14.43
CA ASN A 93 38.15 5.45 -13.70
C ASN A 93 38.59 4.82 -12.39
N GLN A 94 37.93 5.17 -11.29
CA GLN A 94 38.08 4.49 -10.01
C GLN A 94 36.97 3.45 -9.88
N SER A 95 37.34 2.18 -9.69
CA SER A 95 36.36 1.11 -9.48
C SER A 95 36.17 0.84 -7.99
N CYS A 96 34.92 0.71 -7.56
CA CYS A 96 34.54 0.61 -6.17
C CYS A 96 33.47 -0.47 -5.94
N LYS A 97 33.48 -1.04 -4.74
CA LYS A 97 32.42 -1.91 -4.21
C LYS A 97 31.90 -1.32 -2.91
N ALA A 98 30.61 -1.49 -2.65
CA ALA A 98 30.01 -1.16 -1.37
C ALA A 98 28.79 -2.04 -1.12
N LYS A 99 28.36 -2.12 0.14
CA LYS A 99 27.05 -2.63 0.52
C LYS A 99 26.11 -1.43 0.71
N VAL A 100 25.10 -1.32 -0.13
CA VAL A 100 24.02 -0.34 0.04
C VAL A 100 22.98 -0.92 0.99
N THR A 101 22.63 -0.16 2.02
CA THR A 101 21.47 -0.41 2.88
C THR A 101 20.43 0.68 2.65
N ILE A 102 19.16 0.31 2.44
CA ILE A 102 18.04 1.26 2.33
C ILE A 102 17.02 0.95 3.41
N GLY A 103 16.85 1.86 4.36
CA GLY A 103 15.76 1.85 5.34
C GLY A 103 14.52 2.59 4.83
N THR A 104 13.34 2.09 5.18
CA THR A 104 12.04 2.61 4.71
C THR A 104 11.06 2.82 5.86
N LEU A 105 10.00 3.62 5.65
CA LEU A 105 8.97 3.92 6.66
C LEU A 105 8.25 2.68 7.21
N GLY A 106 8.20 1.59 6.44
CA GLY A 106 7.61 0.31 6.87
C GLY A 106 8.54 -0.57 7.71
N GLY A 107 9.72 -0.06 8.11
CA GLY A 107 10.74 -0.83 8.84
C GLY A 107 11.50 -1.84 7.99
N VAL A 108 11.16 -1.97 6.70
CA VAL A 108 11.85 -2.87 5.78
C VAL A 108 13.22 -2.28 5.44
N GLN A 109 14.25 -3.11 5.57
CA GLN A 109 15.62 -2.78 5.16
C GLN A 109 16.03 -3.64 3.96
N PHE A 110 16.61 -2.99 2.96
CA PHE A 110 17.19 -3.65 1.78
C PHE A 110 18.70 -3.55 1.85
N GLY A 111 19.40 -4.68 1.80
CA GLY A 111 20.86 -4.73 1.70
C GLY A 111 21.28 -5.31 0.36
N LYS A 112 22.14 -4.61 -0.40
CA LYS A 112 22.68 -5.15 -1.65
C LYS A 112 24.12 -4.71 -1.87
N ASP A 113 24.96 -5.67 -2.26
CA ASP A 113 26.30 -5.36 -2.75
C ASP A 113 26.20 -4.71 -4.13
N ILE A 114 26.88 -3.59 -4.28
CA ILE A 114 26.93 -2.81 -5.51
C ILE A 114 28.38 -2.67 -5.97
N ALA A 115 28.54 -2.67 -7.29
CA ALA A 115 29.72 -2.12 -7.93
C ALA A 115 29.36 -0.74 -8.48
N TYR A 116 30.24 0.22 -8.25
CA TYR A 116 30.11 1.57 -8.78
C TYR A 116 31.47 2.11 -9.19
N SER A 117 31.47 3.16 -10.01
CA SER A 117 32.71 3.78 -10.46
C SER A 117 32.62 5.30 -10.50
N THR A 118 33.75 5.97 -10.24
CA THR A 118 33.87 7.43 -10.32
C THR A 118 34.83 7.83 -11.45
N GLN A 119 34.44 8.80 -12.28
CA GLN A 119 35.24 9.27 -13.41
C GLN A 119 35.22 10.80 -13.49
N VAL A 120 36.37 11.45 -13.69
CA VAL A 120 36.43 12.92 -13.82
C VAL A 120 35.69 13.38 -15.10
N THR A 121 34.87 14.42 -14.99
CA THR A 121 34.17 15.00 -16.15
C THR A 121 35.11 15.84 -17.01
N LYS A 122 35.01 15.71 -18.34
CA LYS A 122 35.83 16.48 -19.29
C LYS A 122 35.59 17.99 -19.23
N ASP A 123 34.36 18.39 -18.88
CA ASP A 123 33.95 19.79 -18.82
C ASP A 123 34.32 20.48 -17.48
N LYS A 124 34.85 19.72 -16.50
CA LYS A 124 35.18 20.15 -15.14
C LYS A 124 34.01 20.82 -14.38
N LYS A 125 32.79 20.79 -14.91
CA LYS A 125 31.65 21.47 -14.30
C LYS A 125 31.12 20.69 -13.10
N LEU A 126 31.11 19.35 -13.18
CA LEU A 126 30.51 18.46 -12.18
C LEU A 126 31.52 17.76 -11.27
N GLY A 127 32.82 17.99 -11.45
CA GLY A 127 33.89 17.33 -10.68
C GLY A 127 34.11 15.85 -11.07
N PHE A 128 33.04 15.04 -11.09
CA PHE A 128 33.08 13.62 -11.51
C PHE A 128 31.68 13.08 -11.89
N VAL A 129 31.65 11.94 -12.58
CA VAL A 129 30.47 11.10 -12.88
C VAL A 129 30.52 9.88 -11.98
N LEU A 130 29.37 9.45 -11.49
CA LEU A 130 29.21 8.23 -10.71
C LEU A 130 28.24 7.29 -11.44
N GLU A 131 28.67 6.05 -11.67
CA GLU A 131 27.86 5.00 -12.29
C GLU A 131 27.64 3.86 -11.30
N ILE A 132 26.38 3.44 -11.08
CA ILE A 132 26.03 2.31 -10.21
C ILE A 132 25.32 1.26 -11.06
N LYS A 133 25.89 0.04 -11.15
CA LYS A 133 25.32 -1.02 -12.01
C LYS A 133 24.03 -1.64 -11.46
N ALA A 134 23.83 -1.60 -10.15
CA ALA A 134 22.73 -2.30 -9.46
C ALA A 134 21.42 -1.50 -9.36
N VAL A 135 21.36 -0.27 -9.89
CA VAL A 135 20.23 0.65 -9.72
C VAL A 135 18.87 0.01 -10.06
N PRO A 136 18.67 -0.67 -11.21
CA PRO A 136 17.35 -1.19 -11.57
C PRO A 136 16.76 -2.14 -10.52
N SER A 137 17.60 -3.03 -9.99
CA SER A 137 17.17 -4.00 -8.98
C SER A 137 16.87 -3.38 -7.61
N ILE A 138 17.57 -2.30 -7.26
CA ILE A 138 17.32 -1.53 -6.04
C ILE A 138 15.98 -0.80 -6.19
N VAL A 139 15.77 -0.14 -7.33
CA VAL A 139 14.54 0.58 -7.65
C VAL A 139 13.34 -0.37 -7.63
N GLU A 140 13.45 -1.57 -8.21
CA GLU A 140 12.38 -2.56 -8.19
C GLU A 140 12.01 -3.00 -6.76
N ALA A 141 13.01 -3.27 -5.92
CA ALA A 141 12.81 -3.67 -4.53
C ALA A 141 12.12 -2.56 -3.71
N VAL A 142 12.58 -1.31 -3.83
CA VAL A 142 11.99 -0.15 -3.16
C VAL A 142 10.57 0.10 -3.68
N ASN A 143 10.33 0.00 -4.98
CA ASN A 143 8.99 0.12 -5.57
C ASN A 143 8.02 -0.94 -5.04
N LYS A 144 8.45 -2.21 -4.93
CA LYS A 144 7.63 -3.27 -4.34
C LYS A 144 7.29 -2.96 -2.89
N SER A 145 8.26 -2.51 -2.11
CA SER A 145 8.07 -2.12 -0.71
C SER A 145 7.12 -0.94 -0.54
N MET A 146 7.29 0.10 -1.36
CA MET A 146 6.42 1.26 -1.41
C MET A 146 4.97 0.86 -1.75
N LYS A 147 4.77 -0.01 -2.75
CA LYS A 147 3.44 -0.53 -3.08
C LYS A 147 2.81 -1.25 -1.91
N ASN A 148 3.56 -2.11 -1.22
CA ASN A 148 3.08 -2.81 -0.03
C ASN A 148 2.73 -1.82 1.09
N TYR A 149 3.58 -0.82 1.33
CA TYR A 149 3.32 0.22 2.32
C TYR A 149 2.06 1.03 1.99
N TYR A 150 1.93 1.48 0.75
CA TYR A 150 0.76 2.22 0.28
C TYR A 150 -0.51 1.39 0.45
N ILE A 151 -0.51 0.13 -0.01
CA ILE A 151 -1.64 -0.79 0.12
C ILE A 151 -2.04 -0.99 1.59
N ALA A 152 -1.05 -1.22 2.46
CA ALA A 152 -1.28 -1.47 3.88
C ALA A 152 -1.83 -0.25 4.62
N ASN A 153 -1.65 0.97 4.11
CA ASN A 153 -1.98 2.21 4.81
C ASN A 153 -3.09 3.04 4.15
N ARG A 154 -3.35 2.89 2.84
CA ARG A 154 -4.27 3.74 2.06
C ARG A 154 -5.70 3.76 2.58
N TYR A 155 -6.13 2.66 3.21
CA TYR A 155 -7.50 2.51 3.71
C TYR A 155 -7.58 2.62 5.23
N VAL A 156 -6.46 2.82 5.93
CA VAL A 156 -6.40 2.80 7.39
C VAL A 156 -7.17 3.96 7.99
N GLY A 157 -8.09 3.68 8.91
CA GLY A 157 -8.86 4.69 9.60
C GLY A 157 -10.26 4.23 9.94
N VAL A 158 -11.10 5.19 10.31
CA VAL A 158 -12.51 4.95 10.64
C VAL A 158 -13.36 5.28 9.41
N TRP A 159 -14.26 4.37 9.09
CA TRP A 159 -15.20 4.46 7.98
C TRP A 159 -16.61 4.43 8.54
N LYS A 160 -17.39 5.48 8.33
CA LYS A 160 -18.73 5.64 8.92
C LYS A 160 -19.80 5.65 7.84
N GLY A 161 -20.97 5.12 8.15
CA GLY A 161 -22.12 5.25 7.25
C GLY A 161 -23.22 4.25 7.54
N ASP A 162 -24.00 3.94 6.51
CA ASP A 162 -25.26 3.23 6.64
C ASP A 162 -25.08 1.72 6.49
N TYR A 163 -25.67 0.99 7.44
CA TYR A 163 -25.91 -0.45 7.34
C TYR A 163 -27.43 -0.64 7.28
N VAL A 164 -27.91 -1.03 6.09
CA VAL A 164 -29.32 -1.27 5.80
C VAL A 164 -29.55 -2.74 5.53
N CYS A 165 -30.58 -3.35 6.11
CA CYS A 165 -31.06 -4.68 5.70
C CYS A 165 -32.55 -4.62 5.37
N ASP A 166 -32.90 -5.09 4.18
CA ASP A 166 -34.28 -5.24 3.73
C ASP A 166 -34.82 -6.62 4.11
N GLN A 167 -36.13 -6.69 4.37
CA GLN A 167 -36.82 -7.98 4.52
C GLN A 167 -36.95 -8.65 3.15
N VAL A 168 -36.57 -9.94 3.08
CA VAL A 168 -36.73 -10.75 1.85
C VAL A 168 -38.08 -11.49 1.82
N TYR A 169 -38.79 -11.57 2.96
CA TYR A 169 -40.05 -12.31 3.08
C TYR A 169 -41.13 -11.47 3.79
N ASN A 170 -42.31 -11.40 3.16
CA ASN A 170 -43.42 -10.48 3.46
C ASN A 170 -44.26 -10.85 4.70
N ASP A 171 -43.93 -11.92 5.42
CA ASP A 171 -44.87 -12.54 6.37
C ASP A 171 -44.56 -12.18 7.84
N ALA A 172 -43.66 -11.23 8.09
CA ALA A 172 -43.26 -10.81 9.44
C ALA A 172 -43.58 -9.33 9.67
N ASP A 173 -44.87 -9.06 9.91
CA ASP A 173 -45.35 -7.76 10.41
C ASP A 173 -44.82 -7.55 11.84
N ALA A 174 -43.83 -6.65 11.97
CA ALA A 174 -43.24 -6.13 13.21
C ALA A 174 -42.53 -7.16 14.13
N GLY A 175 -41.22 -6.99 14.28
CA GLY A 175 -40.37 -7.72 15.24
C GLY A 175 -38.89 -7.37 15.04
N PRO A 176 -37.94 -7.97 15.78
CA PRO A 176 -36.50 -7.83 15.52
C PRO A 176 -36.10 -8.22 14.08
N ASN A 177 -37.04 -8.82 13.34
CA ASN A 177 -36.99 -9.20 11.94
C ASN A 177 -37.39 -8.10 10.93
N SER A 178 -37.77 -6.89 11.35
CA SER A 178 -38.10 -5.77 10.46
C SER A 178 -36.90 -5.23 9.69
N ALA A 179 -37.14 -4.62 8.54
CA ALA A 179 -36.11 -3.85 7.85
C ALA A 179 -35.52 -2.81 8.81
N PHE A 180 -34.21 -2.58 8.73
CA PHE A 180 -33.55 -1.57 9.55
C PHE A 180 -32.51 -0.81 8.74
N ALA A 181 -32.26 0.43 9.18
CA ALA A 181 -31.15 1.24 8.75
C ALA A 181 -30.49 1.83 9.99
N ILE A 182 -29.20 1.59 10.17
CA ILE A 182 -28.44 2.09 11.32
C ILE A 182 -27.11 2.67 10.86
N LEU A 183 -26.62 3.65 11.62
CA LEU A 183 -25.27 4.17 11.45
C LEU A 183 -24.27 3.24 12.11
N VAL A 184 -23.20 2.92 11.38
CA VAL A 184 -22.11 2.07 11.86
C VAL A 184 -20.74 2.68 11.60
N SER A 185 -19.74 2.14 12.27
CA SER A 185 -18.33 2.46 12.05
C SER A 185 -17.55 1.17 11.79
N VAL A 186 -16.69 1.21 10.78
CA VAL A 186 -15.70 0.18 10.47
C VAL A 186 -14.32 0.75 10.70
N VAL A 187 -13.51 0.07 11.50
CA VAL A 187 -12.11 0.39 11.70
C VAL A 187 -11.28 -0.46 10.75
N VAL A 188 -10.49 0.18 9.91
CA VAL A 188 -9.49 -0.47 9.06
C VAL A 188 -8.11 -0.27 9.66
N LYS A 189 -7.43 -1.37 9.98
CA LYS A 189 -6.09 -1.38 10.57
C LYS A 189 -4.99 -1.47 9.49
N PRO A 190 -3.72 -1.17 9.83
CA PRO A 190 -2.59 -1.45 8.96
C PRO A 190 -2.62 -2.89 8.46
N GLY A 191 -2.39 -3.09 7.16
CA GLY A 191 -2.50 -4.40 6.51
C GLY A 191 -3.90 -4.72 5.98
N GLY A 192 -4.89 -3.85 6.20
CA GLY A 192 -6.21 -3.95 5.59
C GLY A 192 -7.22 -4.81 6.38
N GLU A 193 -6.93 -5.16 7.63
CA GLU A 193 -7.92 -5.81 8.50
C GLU A 193 -9.07 -4.84 8.79
N MET A 194 -10.31 -5.32 8.64
CA MET A 194 -11.53 -4.55 8.87
C MET A 194 -12.26 -5.08 10.10
N LEU A 195 -12.77 -4.19 10.94
CA LEU A 195 -13.57 -4.51 12.13
C LEU A 195 -14.81 -3.63 12.20
N LEU A 196 -15.99 -4.24 12.24
CA LEU A 196 -17.25 -3.60 12.58
C LEU A 196 -17.73 -4.19 13.91
N GLU A 197 -18.01 -3.33 14.89
CA GLU A 197 -18.72 -3.71 16.11
C GLU A 197 -19.94 -2.82 16.26
N ARG A 198 -21.10 -3.42 16.54
CA ARG A 198 -22.31 -2.66 16.81
C ARG A 198 -23.17 -3.31 17.90
N ARG A 199 -24.01 -2.49 18.51
CA ARG A 199 -25.12 -2.93 19.37
C ARG A 199 -26.43 -2.56 18.69
N GLY A 200 -27.34 -3.52 18.57
CA GLY A 200 -28.71 -3.29 18.10
C GLY A 200 -29.60 -2.76 19.22
N GLU A 201 -30.72 -2.12 18.84
CA GLU A 201 -31.68 -1.54 19.78
C GLU A 201 -32.27 -2.58 20.76
N GLY A 202 -32.44 -3.84 20.31
CA GLY A 202 -32.88 -4.95 21.15
C GLY A 202 -31.81 -5.54 22.09
N GLY A 203 -30.71 -4.83 22.34
CA GLY A 203 -29.61 -5.27 23.21
C GLY A 203 -28.68 -6.32 22.60
N GLY A 204 -28.91 -6.73 21.36
CA GLY A 204 -28.02 -7.66 20.64
C GLY A 204 -26.68 -7.01 20.27
N SER A 205 -25.62 -7.80 20.21
CA SER A 205 -24.30 -7.36 19.76
C SER A 205 -23.90 -8.09 18.49
N GLU A 206 -23.28 -7.40 17.54
CA GLU A 206 -22.70 -7.98 16.33
C GLU A 206 -21.24 -7.54 16.18
N ARG A 207 -20.41 -8.50 15.79
CA ARG A 207 -19.01 -8.25 15.46
C ARG A 207 -18.68 -8.88 14.12
N LEU A 208 -18.25 -8.06 13.17
CA LEU A 208 -17.81 -8.48 11.84
C LEU A 208 -16.32 -8.20 11.68
N THR A 209 -15.60 -9.16 11.13
CA THR A 209 -14.19 -9.06 10.80
C THR A 209 -13.98 -9.37 9.33
N GLY A 210 -12.95 -8.82 8.72
CA GLY A 210 -12.57 -9.20 7.37
C GLY A 210 -11.32 -8.50 6.91
N ALA A 211 -11.12 -8.45 5.59
CA ALA A 211 -9.90 -7.92 5.01
C ALA A 211 -10.16 -7.24 3.67
N ILE A 212 -9.24 -6.34 3.32
CA ILE A 212 -9.14 -5.72 2.01
C ILE A 212 -8.28 -6.60 1.08
N SER A 213 -8.77 -6.86 -0.12
CA SER A 213 -8.02 -7.45 -1.22
C SER A 213 -7.80 -6.42 -2.32
N ILE A 214 -6.63 -6.43 -2.95
CA ILE A 214 -6.30 -5.51 -4.04
C ILE A 214 -5.86 -6.30 -5.26
N GLU A 215 -6.69 -6.29 -6.29
CA GLU A 215 -6.45 -6.97 -7.56
C GLU A 215 -6.57 -5.99 -8.73
N LYS A 216 -5.56 -5.97 -9.61
CA LYS A 216 -5.60 -5.19 -10.88
C LYS A 216 -6.11 -3.74 -10.71
N ARG A 217 -5.65 -3.06 -9.65
CA ARG A 217 -6.02 -1.67 -9.27
C ARG A 217 -7.43 -1.48 -8.68
N LYS A 218 -8.18 -2.55 -8.43
CA LYS A 218 -9.45 -2.52 -7.70
C LYS A 218 -9.21 -3.01 -6.29
N ALA A 219 -9.62 -2.21 -5.30
CA ALA A 219 -9.66 -2.65 -3.92
C ALA A 219 -11.08 -3.14 -3.60
N SER A 220 -11.19 -4.37 -3.15
CA SER A 220 -12.40 -4.96 -2.61
C SER A 220 -12.20 -5.26 -1.13
N GLY A 221 -13.30 -5.37 -0.40
CA GLY A 221 -13.28 -5.75 1.00
C GLY A 221 -14.39 -6.75 1.27
N PHE A 222 -14.20 -7.58 2.28
CA PHE A 222 -15.29 -8.37 2.83
C PHE A 222 -15.37 -8.17 4.34
N LEU A 223 -16.55 -8.38 4.90
CA LEU A 223 -16.79 -8.42 6.34
C LEU A 223 -17.67 -9.63 6.62
N SER A 224 -17.31 -10.45 7.59
CA SER A 224 -18.11 -11.58 8.02
C SER A 224 -18.09 -11.70 9.54
N GLY A 225 -19.16 -12.22 10.11
CA GLY A 225 -19.21 -12.46 11.53
C GLY A 225 -20.58 -12.84 11.99
N ASN A 226 -20.75 -12.78 13.31
CA ASN A 226 -21.98 -13.20 13.96
C ASN A 226 -22.48 -12.11 14.89
N GLY A 227 -23.79 -12.10 15.08
CA GLY A 227 -24.39 -11.39 16.18
C GLY A 227 -25.31 -12.30 17.00
N VAL A 228 -25.56 -11.83 18.22
CA VAL A 228 -26.29 -12.56 19.24
C VAL A 228 -27.11 -11.59 20.07
N ASN A 229 -28.32 -12.02 20.43
CA ASN A 229 -29.10 -11.49 21.53
C ASN A 229 -29.59 -12.70 22.38
N PRO A 230 -30.32 -12.50 23.49
CA PRO A 230 -30.77 -13.62 24.32
C PRO A 230 -31.66 -14.68 23.64
N LEU A 231 -32.29 -14.37 22.50
CA LEU A 231 -33.26 -15.23 21.81
C LEU A 231 -32.81 -15.70 20.42
N ASP A 232 -31.94 -14.93 19.77
CA ASP A 232 -31.59 -15.08 18.36
C ASP A 232 -30.07 -14.99 18.15
N HIS A 233 -29.61 -15.79 17.20
CA HIS A 233 -28.28 -15.71 16.62
C HIS A 233 -28.39 -15.40 15.14
N TRP A 234 -27.41 -14.71 14.59
CA TRP A 234 -27.34 -14.50 13.15
C TRP A 234 -25.91 -14.45 12.66
N SER A 235 -25.73 -14.78 11.39
CA SER A 235 -24.48 -14.64 10.66
C SER A 235 -24.66 -13.60 9.57
N THR A 236 -23.67 -12.73 9.42
CA THR A 236 -23.70 -11.62 8.46
C THR A 236 -22.46 -11.71 7.58
N PHE A 237 -22.63 -11.40 6.31
CA PHE A 237 -21.57 -11.39 5.32
C PHE A 237 -21.76 -10.25 4.32
N PHE A 238 -20.69 -9.49 4.07
CA PHE A 238 -20.63 -8.41 3.08
C PHE A 238 -19.44 -8.62 2.15
N ILE A 239 -19.63 -8.29 0.86
CA ILE A 239 -18.55 -8.10 -0.11
C ILE A 239 -18.78 -6.74 -0.77
N GLY A 240 -17.73 -5.93 -0.85
CA GLY A 240 -17.81 -4.61 -1.44
C GLY A 240 -16.54 -4.16 -2.14
N VAL A 241 -16.62 -2.94 -2.65
CA VAL A 241 -15.53 -2.27 -3.38
C VAL A 241 -15.26 -0.90 -2.78
N PHE A 242 -13.97 -0.52 -2.76
CA PHE A 242 -13.54 0.82 -2.41
C PHE A 242 -13.48 1.69 -3.66
N GLN A 243 -14.02 2.90 -3.56
CA GLN A 243 -14.02 3.94 -4.58
C GLN A 243 -13.55 5.25 -3.95
N GLY A 244 -12.24 5.47 -3.95
CA GLY A 244 -11.63 6.63 -3.28
C GLY A 244 -11.82 6.56 -1.77
N GLU A 245 -12.67 7.43 -1.23
CA GLU A 245 -13.02 7.49 0.20
C GLU A 245 -14.38 6.85 0.52
N LYS A 246 -14.96 6.13 -0.43
CA LYS A 246 -16.23 5.40 -0.27
C LYS A 246 -16.00 3.90 -0.28
N PHE A 247 -16.78 3.17 0.51
CA PHE A 247 -16.89 1.71 0.46
C PHE A 247 -18.35 1.34 0.32
N VAL A 248 -18.68 0.57 -0.71
CA VAL A 248 -20.05 0.08 -0.94
C VAL A 248 -19.99 -1.44 -1.01
N ALA A 249 -20.77 -2.10 -0.17
CA ALA A 249 -20.87 -3.55 -0.11
C ALA A 249 -22.31 -4.02 -0.10
N ASP A 250 -22.53 -5.16 -0.74
CA ASP A 250 -23.76 -5.93 -0.68
C ASP A 250 -23.50 -7.17 0.17
N GLY A 251 -24.52 -7.61 0.88
CA GLY A 251 -24.39 -8.66 1.86
C GLY A 251 -25.68 -9.37 2.15
N ASN A 252 -25.58 -10.39 3.00
CA ASN A 252 -26.73 -11.12 3.49
C ASN A 252 -26.60 -11.39 4.99
N GLN A 253 -27.75 -11.50 5.65
CA GLN A 253 -27.87 -11.91 7.04
C GLN A 253 -28.73 -13.17 7.13
N VAL A 254 -28.27 -14.18 7.88
CA VAL A 254 -28.97 -15.46 8.07
C VAL A 254 -29.23 -15.66 9.56
N PHE A 255 -30.48 -15.93 9.93
CA PHE A 255 -30.90 -16.07 11.33
C PHE A 255 -31.06 -17.53 11.75
N LEU A 256 -30.58 -17.83 12.95
CA LEU A 256 -30.83 -19.06 13.69
C LEU A 256 -31.58 -18.70 14.97
N ARG A 257 -32.74 -19.31 15.18
CA ARG A 257 -33.58 -19.05 16.36
C ARG A 257 -33.46 -20.21 17.34
N LEU A 258 -33.32 -19.88 18.62
CA LEU A 258 -33.39 -20.88 19.68
C LEU A 258 -34.86 -21.25 19.91
N ARG A 259 -35.18 -22.53 19.73
CA ARG A 259 -36.52 -23.06 19.99
C ARG A 259 -36.45 -24.07 21.14
N ARG A 260 -37.31 -23.90 22.13
CA ARG A 260 -37.54 -24.94 23.13
C ARG A 260 -38.39 -26.06 22.55
N THR A 261 -37.91 -27.28 22.69
CA THR A 261 -38.65 -28.50 22.36
C THR A 261 -39.64 -28.84 23.47
N SER A 262 -40.63 -29.67 23.16
CA SER A 262 -41.70 -30.04 24.10
C SER A 262 -41.22 -30.78 25.35
N ASP A 263 -40.02 -31.38 25.29
CA ASP A 263 -39.34 -32.05 26.40
C ASP A 263 -38.47 -31.10 27.24
N GLY A 264 -38.49 -29.80 26.97
CA GLY A 264 -37.67 -28.80 27.65
C GLY A 264 -36.24 -28.67 27.12
N GLY A 265 -35.88 -29.41 26.07
CA GLY A 265 -34.62 -29.21 25.35
C GLY A 265 -34.59 -27.90 24.55
N GLU A 266 -33.40 -27.51 24.08
CA GLU A 266 -33.21 -26.32 23.24
C GLU A 266 -32.51 -26.73 21.94
N VAL A 267 -33.11 -26.36 20.80
CA VAL A 267 -32.56 -26.63 19.47
C VAL A 267 -32.44 -25.33 18.67
N MET A 268 -31.35 -25.21 17.90
CA MET A 268 -31.15 -24.11 16.97
C MET A 268 -31.80 -24.44 15.64
N GLU A 269 -32.86 -23.71 15.30
CA GLU A 269 -33.58 -23.88 14.04
C GLU A 269 -33.14 -22.80 13.04
N LYS A 270 -32.64 -23.22 11.88
CA LYS A 270 -32.34 -22.28 10.79
C LYS A 270 -33.65 -21.71 10.29
N THR A 271 -33.83 -20.41 10.47
CA THR A 271 -35.01 -19.74 9.92
C THR A 271 -34.89 -19.71 8.39
N LYS A 272 -36.03 -19.80 7.68
CA LYS A 272 -36.04 -19.59 6.22
C LYS A 272 -35.77 -18.12 5.84
N GLN A 273 -35.61 -17.24 6.82
CA GLN A 273 -35.51 -15.80 6.65
C GLN A 273 -34.04 -15.39 6.52
N GLY A 274 -33.63 -15.10 5.28
CA GLY A 274 -32.44 -14.32 4.99
C GLY A 274 -32.81 -12.84 4.80
N ARG A 275 -31.84 -11.95 4.98
CA ARG A 275 -31.96 -10.54 4.56
C ARG A 275 -30.94 -10.21 3.50
N ILE A 276 -31.31 -9.33 2.59
CA ILE A 276 -30.35 -8.65 1.71
C ILE A 276 -29.97 -7.36 2.42
N CYS A 277 -28.67 -7.14 2.56
CA CYS A 277 -28.14 -6.00 3.27
C CYS A 277 -27.19 -5.20 2.39
N THR A 278 -27.13 -3.89 2.63
CA THR A 278 -26.17 -3.00 2.00
C THR A 278 -25.39 -2.25 3.09
N LEU A 279 -24.12 -1.99 2.80
CA LEU A 279 -23.21 -1.26 3.67
C LEU A 279 -22.55 -0.16 2.85
N LYS A 280 -22.82 1.09 3.19
CA LYS A 280 -22.31 2.27 2.50
C LYS A 280 -21.52 3.12 3.49
N LEU A 281 -20.20 3.14 3.36
CA LEU A 281 -19.31 3.86 4.26
C LEU A 281 -18.55 4.96 3.53
N GLN A 282 -18.29 6.02 4.27
CA GLN A 282 -17.41 7.13 3.91
C GLN A 282 -16.26 7.19 4.93
N ARG A 283 -15.03 7.37 4.44
CA ARG A 283 -13.87 7.55 5.32
C ARG A 283 -14.01 8.86 6.11
N GLU A 284 -13.78 8.78 7.42
CA GLU A 284 -13.67 9.96 8.27
C GLU A 284 -12.35 10.68 7.94
N LYS A 285 -12.43 12.00 7.67
CA LYS A 285 -11.25 12.82 7.45
C LYS A 285 -10.43 12.86 8.74
N ARG A 286 -9.12 12.65 8.62
CA ARG A 286 -8.16 12.81 9.72
C ARG A 286 -7.98 14.27 10.10
#